data_AF-F2LX96-F1
#
_entry.id   AF-F2LX96-F1
#
_cell.length_a   1.000
_cell.length_b   1.000
_cell.length_c   1.000
_cell.angle_alpha   90.00
_cell.angle_beta   90.00
_cell.angle_gamma   90.00
#
_symmetry.space_group_name_H-M   'P 1'
#
loop_
_entity.id
_entity.type
_entity.pdbx_description
1 polymer ?
#
loop_
_entity_poly.entity_id
_entity_poly.type
_entity_poly.pdbx_seq_one_letter_code
_entity_poly.pdbx_strand_id
1 'polypeptide(L)'
;MDSIYHTLRKSNPASARILVRKVLEKNNGNVSKTARILGISRATVRRARDGELNDLSRRPKNIRKKIDCSLEKLIVDVKATINSPPKGLINSPPFW
;
A
#
# COMPACT_ATOMS: atom_id res chain seq x y z
N MET A 1 10.59 7.97 -16.79
CA MET A 1 11.15 8.57 -15.57
C MET A 1 10.12 8.52 -14.46
N ASP A 2 10.52 8.01 -13.29
CA ASP A 2 9.65 8.02 -12.11
C ASP A 2 9.48 9.47 -11.63
N SER A 3 8.26 9.97 -11.64
CA SER A 3 7.95 11.30 -11.13
C SER A 3 8.05 11.34 -9.60
N ILE A 4 8.18 12.54 -9.03
CA ILE A 4 8.21 12.77 -7.57
C ILE A 4 7.00 12.11 -6.87
N TYR A 5 5.84 12.10 -7.53
CA TYR A 5 4.66 11.43 -7.02
C TYR A 5 4.83 9.91 -6.99
N HIS A 6 5.40 9.31 -8.04
CA HIS A 6 5.55 7.85 -8.12
C HIS A 6 6.58 7.31 -7.13
N THR A 7 7.66 8.05 -6.89
CA THR A 7 8.66 7.68 -5.85
C THR A 7 8.04 7.75 -4.46
N LEU A 8 7.36 8.86 -4.12
CA LEU A 8 6.72 9.01 -2.82
C LEU A 8 5.58 8.00 -2.61
N ARG A 9 4.85 7.65 -3.67
CA ARG A 9 3.77 6.66 -3.58
C ARG A 9 4.28 5.24 -3.32
N LYS A 10 5.51 4.89 -3.72
CA LYS A 10 6.13 3.60 -3.42
C LYS A 10 6.44 3.45 -1.93
N SER A 11 6.86 4.53 -1.26
CA SER A 11 7.16 4.50 0.17
C SER A 11 5.92 4.75 1.05
N ASN A 12 5.15 5.80 0.77
CA ASN A 12 3.96 6.17 1.52
C ASN A 12 2.88 6.78 0.59
N PRO A 13 1.82 6.01 0.25
CA PRO A 13 0.78 6.48 -0.67
C PRO A 13 -0.04 7.66 -0.11
N ALA A 14 -0.24 7.72 1.22
CA ALA A 14 -1.00 8.78 1.85
C ALA A 14 -0.29 10.14 1.69
N SER A 15 1.02 10.18 1.97
CA SER A 15 1.86 11.37 1.78
C SER A 15 1.87 11.85 0.33
N ALA A 16 1.90 10.94 -0.64
CA ALA A 16 1.83 11.28 -2.06
C ALA A 16 0.51 11.98 -2.43
N ARG A 17 -0.62 11.55 -1.87
CA ARG A 17 -1.92 12.20 -2.10
C ARG A 17 -2.03 13.55 -1.40
N ILE A 18 -1.53 13.66 -0.16
CA ILE A 18 -1.47 14.94 0.56
C ILE A 18 -0.67 15.97 -0.24
N LEU A 19 0.49 15.57 -0.79
CA LEU A 19 1.33 16.43 -1.63
C LEU A 19 0.52 16.99 -2.81
N VAL A 20 -0.21 16.11 -3.53
CA VAL A 20 -1.04 16.54 -4.67
C VAL A 20 -2.10 17.55 -4.22
N ARG A 21 -2.80 17.30 -3.10
CA ARG A 21 -3.84 18.24 -2.60
C ARG A 21 -3.25 19.60 -2.24
N LYS A 22 -2.10 19.64 -1.55
CA LYS A 22 -1.40 20.88 -1.19
C LYS A 22 -0.95 21.67 -2.43
N VAL A 23 -0.39 21.01 -3.44
CA VAL A 23 0.03 21.67 -4.69
C VAL A 23 -1.19 22.18 -5.46
N LEU A 24 -2.28 21.41 -5.46
CA LEU A 24 -3.52 21.79 -6.13
C LEU A 24 -4.18 23.01 -5.49
N GLU A 25 -4.21 23.07 -4.15
CA GLU A 25 -4.70 24.22 -3.38
C GLU A 25 -3.90 25.48 -3.69
N LYS A 26 -2.56 25.39 -3.70
CA LYS A 26 -1.68 26.51 -4.10
C LYS A 26 -1.88 26.98 -5.55
N ASN A 27 -2.44 26.14 -6.42
CA ASN A 27 -2.71 26.44 -7.82
C ASN A 27 -4.19 26.77 -8.09
N ASN A 28 -4.95 27.17 -7.07
CA ASN A 28 -6.37 27.53 -7.18
C ASN A 28 -7.23 26.41 -7.80
N GLY A 29 -6.88 25.14 -7.55
CA GLY A 29 -7.62 24.00 -8.11
C GLY A 29 -7.24 23.63 -9.56
N ASN A 30 -6.23 24.27 -10.16
CA ASN A 30 -5.85 23.98 -11.55
C ASN A 30 -5.14 22.63 -11.68
N VAL A 31 -5.87 21.64 -12.20
CA VAL A 31 -5.39 20.26 -12.40
C VAL A 31 -4.27 20.17 -13.44
N SER A 32 -4.39 20.89 -14.56
CA SER A 32 -3.42 20.84 -15.66
C SER A 32 -2.06 21.40 -15.24
N LYS A 33 -2.06 22.51 -14.50
CA LYS A 33 -0.85 23.13 -13.97
C LYS A 33 -0.18 22.23 -12.93
N THR A 34 -0.96 21.68 -12.01
CA THR A 34 -0.46 20.74 -10.97
C THR A 34 0.15 19.47 -11.58
N ALA A 35 -0.49 18.91 -12.62
CA ALA A 35 0.00 17.75 -13.34
C ALA A 35 1.36 18.01 -14.01
N ARG A 36 1.52 19.18 -14.64
CA ARG A 36 2.81 19.61 -15.24
C ARG A 36 3.90 19.78 -14.20
N ILE A 37 3.61 20.43 -13.07
CA ILE A 37 4.58 20.65 -11.98
C ILE A 37 5.08 19.33 -11.39
N LEU A 38 4.18 18.39 -11.15
CA LEU A 38 4.51 17.10 -10.53
C LEU A 38 4.97 16.03 -11.53
N GLY A 39 4.92 16.30 -12.83
CA GLY A 39 5.29 15.34 -13.88
C GLY A 39 4.39 14.09 -13.90
N ILE A 40 3.08 14.24 -13.63
CA ILE A 40 2.11 13.12 -13.64
C ILE A 40 0.93 13.39 -14.55
N SER A 41 0.15 12.34 -14.83
CA SER A 41 -1.08 12.49 -15.60
C SER A 41 -2.15 13.30 -14.85
N ARG A 42 -2.97 14.04 -15.59
CA ARG A 42 -4.15 14.75 -15.07
C ARG A 42 -5.13 13.78 -14.39
N ALA A 43 -5.24 12.55 -14.89
CA ALA A 43 -6.08 11.51 -14.30
C ALA A 43 -5.59 11.12 -12.90
N THR A 44 -4.28 10.99 -12.71
CA THR A 44 -3.67 10.73 -11.40
C THR A 44 -3.96 11.85 -10.41
N VAL A 45 -3.88 13.11 -10.85
CA VAL A 45 -4.23 14.27 -10.01
C VAL A 45 -5.70 14.22 -9.57
N ARG A 46 -6.64 13.96 -10.49
CA ARG A 46 -8.07 13.82 -10.17
C ARG A 46 -8.31 12.68 -9.18
N ARG A 47 -7.71 11.51 -9.39
CA ARG A 47 -7.82 10.36 -8.46
C ARG A 47 -7.24 10.66 -7.07
N ALA A 48 -6.15 11.42 -6.99
CA ALA A 48 -5.55 11.80 -5.72
C ALA A 48 -6.34 12.90 -4.98
N ARG A 49 -7.02 13.78 -5.73
CA ARG A 49 -7.93 14.80 -5.19
C ARG A 49 -9.20 14.18 -4.61
N ASP A 50 -9.90 13.40 -5.42
CA ASP A 50 -11.25 12.89 -5.13
C ASP A 50 -11.24 11.58 -4.33
N GLY A 51 -10.15 10.82 -4.42
CA GLY A 51 -10.03 9.54 -3.72
C GLY A 51 -9.59 9.69 -2.26
N GLU A 52 -9.75 8.61 -1.51
CA GLU A 52 -9.28 8.49 -0.13
C GLU A 52 -7.76 8.65 0.01
N LEU A 53 -7.31 8.90 1.24
CA LEU A 53 -5.89 9.00 1.58
C LEU A 53 -5.17 7.66 1.42
N ASN A 54 -5.84 6.59 1.85
CA ASN A 54 -5.32 5.24 1.78
C ASN A 54 -5.71 4.61 0.44
N ASP A 55 -4.85 3.74 -0.06
CA ASP A 55 -5.20 2.96 -1.24
C ASP A 55 -6.19 1.87 -0.83
N LEU A 56 -7.30 1.80 -1.56
CA LEU A 56 -8.22 0.67 -1.47
C LEU A 56 -7.50 -0.62 -1.90
N SER A 57 -7.97 -1.74 -1.35
CA SER A 57 -7.48 -3.06 -1.74
C SER A 57 -7.55 -3.23 -3.25
N ARG A 58 -6.43 -3.68 -3.84
CA ARG A 58 -6.38 -4.05 -5.27
C ARG A 58 -7.02 -5.41 -5.53
N ARG A 59 -7.42 -6.12 -4.47
CA ARG A 59 -8.04 -7.44 -4.57
C ARG A 59 -9.40 -7.30 -5.26
N PRO A 60 -9.69 -8.11 -6.30
CA PRO A 60 -11.01 -8.14 -6.90
C PRO A 60 -12.05 -8.61 -5.87
N LYS A 61 -13.27 -8.06 -5.96
CA LYS A 61 -14.36 -8.39 -5.03
C LYS A 61 -14.80 -9.85 -5.12
N ASN A 62 -14.82 -10.42 -6.33
CA ASN A 62 -15.25 -11.79 -6.58
C ASN A 62 -14.14 -12.57 -7.30
N ILE A 63 -13.81 -13.74 -6.75
CA ILE A 63 -12.83 -14.69 -7.30
C ILE A 63 -13.55 -16.03 -7.41
N ARG A 64 -13.75 -16.52 -8.64
CA ARG A 64 -14.53 -17.74 -8.90
C ARG A 64 -13.97 -19.00 -8.22
N LYS A 65 -12.64 -19.09 -8.06
CA LYS A 65 -11.94 -20.22 -7.43
C LYS A 65 -11.45 -19.88 -6.02
N LYS A 66 -12.22 -19.06 -5.28
CA LYS A 66 -11.88 -18.72 -3.89
C LYS A 66 -12.06 -19.98 -3.03
N ILE A 67 -11.03 -20.33 -2.26
CA ILE A 67 -11.07 -21.43 -1.31
C ILE A 67 -11.90 -20.98 -0.09
N ASP A 68 -12.51 -21.93 0.61
CA ASP A 68 -13.23 -21.63 1.84
C ASP A 68 -12.37 -20.86 2.86
N CYS A 69 -13.01 -19.95 3.60
CA CYS A 69 -12.34 -19.06 4.54
C CYS A 69 -11.59 -19.82 5.65
N SER A 70 -12.12 -20.96 6.10
CA SER A 70 -11.46 -21.79 7.13
C SER A 70 -10.12 -22.36 6.64
N LEU A 71 -10.09 -22.85 5.39
CA LEU A 71 -8.89 -23.38 4.76
C LEU A 71 -7.88 -22.27 4.45
N GLU A 72 -8.33 -21.10 3.97
CA GLU A 72 -7.46 -19.94 3.77
C GLU A 72 -6.74 -19.55 5.07
N LYS A 73 -7.46 -19.53 6.20
CA LYS A 73 -6.87 -19.24 7.52
C LYS A 73 -5.85 -20.30 7.93
N LEU A 74 -6.21 -21.57 7.82
CA LEU A 74 -5.30 -22.67 8.16
C LEU A 74 -3.98 -22.60 7.36
N ILE A 75 -4.05 -22.26 6.07
CA ILE A 75 -2.86 -22.10 5.22
C ILE A 75 -1.98 -20.94 5.69
N VAL A 76 -2.58 -19.81 6.11
CA VAL A 76 -1.83 -18.66 6.64
C VAL A 76 -1.15 -19.03 7.95
N ASP A 77 -1.85 -19.70 8.86
CA ASP A 77 -1.32 -20.11 10.17
C ASP A 77 -0.17 -21.11 10.03
N VAL A 78 -0.34 -22.13 9.18
CA VAL A 78 0.73 -23.09 8.86
C VAL A 78 1.95 -22.38 8.26
N LYS A 79 1.76 -21.48 7.31
CA LYS A 79 2.86 -20.69 6.72
C LYS A 79 3.55 -19.80 7.76
N ALA A 80 2.81 -19.16 8.65
CA ALA A 80 3.37 -18.35 9.72
C ALA A 80 4.22 -19.21 10.66
N THR A 81 3.77 -20.43 10.95
CA THR A 81 4.49 -21.39 11.80
C THR A 81 5.77 -21.89 11.13
N ILE A 82 5.73 -22.23 9.83
CA ILE A 82 6.91 -22.67 9.05
C ILE A 82 7.95 -21.55 8.91
N ASN A 83 7.51 -20.32 8.66
CA ASN A 83 8.42 -19.18 8.43
C ASN A 83 8.87 -18.48 9.72
N SER A 84 8.38 -18.94 10.89
CA SER A 84 8.89 -18.50 12.18
C SER A 84 10.10 -19.35 12.57
N PRO A 85 11.14 -18.78 13.20
CA PRO A 85 12.20 -19.59 13.78
C PRO A 85 11.60 -20.56 14.81
N PRO A 86 12.08 -21.81 14.89
CA PRO A 86 11.50 -22.80 15.78
C PRO A 86 11.53 -22.27 17.22
N LYS A 87 10.34 -22.17 17.84
CA LYS A 87 10.21 -21.83 19.26
C LYS A 87 10.63 -23.05 20.07
N GLY A 88 11.93 -23.21 20.26
CA GLY A 88 12.49 -24.30 21.04
C GLY A 88 14.01 -24.22 21.09
N LEU A 89 14.53 -23.50 22.10
CA LEU A 89 15.76 -23.73 22.87
C LEU A 89 16.07 -22.46 23.67
N ILE A 90 15.12 -22.06 24.52
CA ILE A 90 15.38 -21.11 25.60
C ILE A 90 15.11 -21.92 26.86
N ASN A 91 16.18 -22.20 27.61
CA ASN A 91 16.25 -22.95 28.88
C ASN A 91 16.47 -24.47 28.76
N SER A 92 17.67 -24.88 28.34
CA SER A 92 18.29 -26.10 28.88
C SER A 92 19.41 -25.67 29.83
N PRO A 93 19.37 -26.03 31.12
CA PRO A 93 20.44 -25.67 32.05
C PRO A 93 21.73 -26.40 31.65
N PRO A 94 22.92 -25.81 31.88
CA PRO A 94 24.17 -26.47 31.57
C PRO A 94 24.30 -27.76 32.40
N PHE A 95 24.59 -28.88 31.73
CA PHE A 95 25.00 -30.13 32.38
C PHE A 95 26.32 -29.88 33.12
N TRP A 96 26.23 -29.67 34.42
CA TRP A 96 27.31 -29.92 35.38
C TRP A 96 26.86 -31.10 36.25
#